data_AF-A0A442EWJ0-F1
#
_entry.id   AF-A0A442EWJ0-F1
#
_cell.length_a   1.000
_cell.length_b   1.000
_cell.length_c   1.000
_cell.angle_alpha   90.00
_cell.angle_beta   90.00
_cell.angle_gamma   90.00
#
_symmetry.space_group_name_H-M   'P 1'
#
loop_
_entity.id
_entity.type
_entity.pdbx_description
1 polymer ?
#
loop_
_entity_poly.entity_id
_entity_poly.type
_entity_poly.pdbx_seq_one_letter_code
_entity_poly.pdbx_strand_id
1 'polypeptide(L)' 'MQTYVALLYSIILGEGRRVVMADLKSMAEELGLKNVRTLVATGNLVFEARTGEISKLEQRLEQT' A
#
# COMPACT_ATOMS: atom_id res chain seq x y z
N MET A 1 14.42 -6.34 8.88
CA MET A 1 13.25 -5.85 8.12
C MET A 1 13.07 -4.39 8.46
N GLN A 2 12.62 -3.58 7.51
CA GLN A 2 12.40 -2.15 7.70
C GLN A 2 10.92 -1.85 7.52
N THR A 3 10.36 -0.99 8.37
CA THR A 3 8.99 -0.50 8.25
C THR A 3 8.96 0.68 7.28
N TYR A 4 8.03 0.63 6.33
CA TYR A 4 7.79 1.66 5.31
C TYR A 4 6.35 2.15 5.40
N VAL A 5 6.13 3.38 4.94
CA VAL A 5 4.81 3.96 4.71
C VAL A 5 4.69 4.24 3.21
N ALA A 6 3.72 3.60 2.55
CA ALA A 6 3.34 3.97 1.19
C ALA A 6 2.25 5.05 1.26
N LEU A 7 2.63 6.25 0.80
CA LEU A 7 1.73 7.37 0.62
C LEU A 7 1.14 7.28 -0.77
N LEU A 8 -0.11 6.84 -0.87
CA LEU A 8 -0.78 6.70 -2.15
C LEU A 8 -1.37 8.05 -2.55
N TYR A 9 -1.23 8.40 -3.82
CA TYR A 9 -1.72 9.68 -4.33
C TYR A 9 -3.25 9.72 -4.25
N SER A 10 -3.75 10.52 -3.31
CA SER A 10 -5.18 10.66 -3.05
C SER A 10 -5.75 11.74 -3.96
N ILE A 11 -6.27 11.33 -5.11
CA ILE A 11 -7.07 12.19 -5.98
C ILE A 11 -8.47 11.67 -6.02
N ILE A 12 -9.38 12.26 -5.23
CA ILE A 12 -10.84 12.24 -5.41
C ILE A 12 -11.28 11.05 -6.27
N LEU A 13 -11.33 9.86 -5.67
CA LEU A 13 -11.88 8.69 -6.34
C LEU A 13 -13.29 9.11 -6.78
N GLY A 14 -13.50 9.26 -8.09
CA GLY A 14 -14.75 9.85 -8.62
C GLY A 14 -15.99 9.15 -8.06
N GLU A 15 -17.15 9.81 -8.10
CA GLU A 15 -18.38 9.33 -7.44
C GLU A 15 -18.58 7.80 -7.55
N GLY A 16 -18.74 7.14 -6.41
CA GLY A 16 -18.88 5.69 -6.32
C GLY A 16 -17.59 4.88 -6.22
N ARG A 17 -16.41 5.49 -6.46
CA ARG A 17 -15.12 4.82 -6.25
C ARG A 17 -14.65 5.02 -4.81
N ARG A 18 -14.48 3.93 -4.08
CA ARG A 18 -13.86 3.89 -2.75
C ARG A 18 -12.87 2.75 -2.72
N VAL A 19 -11.71 2.99 -2.12
CA VAL A 19 -10.79 1.90 -1.82
C VAL A 19 -11.29 1.22 -0.55
N VAL A 20 -11.62 -0.05 -0.67
CA VAL A 20 -11.91 -0.91 0.49
C VAL A 20 -10.58 -1.24 1.16
N MET A 21 -10.43 -0.85 2.42
CA MET A 21 -9.16 -1.01 3.15
C MET A 21 -8.76 -2.48 3.30
N ALA A 22 -9.74 -3.39 3.38
CA ALA A 22 -9.48 -4.83 3.39
C ALA A 22 -8.83 -5.29 2.08
N ASP A 23 -9.38 -4.87 0.93
CA ASP A 23 -8.85 -5.24 -0.38
C ASP A 23 -7.46 -4.64 -0.62
N LEU A 24 -7.25 -3.37 -0.21
CA LEU A 24 -5.94 -2.72 -0.28
C LEU A 24 -4.88 -3.45 0.57
N LYS A 25 -5.28 -3.91 1.76
CA LYS A 25 -4.43 -4.72 2.63
C LYS A 25 -4.10 -6.06 1.98
N SER A 26 -5.12 -6.79 1.49
CA SER A 26 -4.94 -8.10 0.85
C SER A 26 -4.01 -8.03 -0.35
N MET A 27 -4.19 -7.03 -1.23
CA MET A 27 -3.32 -6.76 -2.36
C MET A 27 -1.84 -6.60 -1.94
N ALA A 28 -1.59 -5.82 -0.90
CA ALA A 28 -0.24 -5.63 -0.38
C ALA A 28 0.35 -6.91 0.26
N GLU A 29 -0.47 -7.74 0.89
CA GLU A 29 -0.06 -9.05 1.40
C GLU A 29 0.27 -10.04 0.27
N GLU A 30 -0.49 -10.02 -0.83
CA GLU A 30 -0.25 -10.81 -2.05
C GLU A 30 1.07 -10.43 -2.75
N LEU A 31 1.47 -9.15 -2.65
CA LEU A 31 2.78 -8.68 -3.06
C LEU A 31 3.92 -9.17 -2.15
N GLY A 32 3.63 -9.97 -1.12
CA GLY A 32 4.62 -10.54 -0.21
C GLY A 32 5.15 -9.55 0.83
N LEU A 33 4.51 -8.39 0.98
CA LEU A 33 4.79 -7.46 2.07
C LEU A 33 4.32 -8.07 3.40
N LYS A 34 4.99 -7.71 4.50
CA LYS A 34 4.71 -8.28 5.82
C LYS A 34 4.11 -7.22 6.74
N ASN A 35 3.37 -7.66 7.76
CA ASN A 35 2.79 -6.79 8.78
C ASN A 35 1.99 -5.60 8.20
N VAL A 36 1.26 -5.84 7.10
CA VAL A 36 0.52 -4.82 6.36
C VAL A 36 -0.65 -4.28 7.20
N ARG A 37 -0.75 -2.95 7.28
CA ARG A 37 -1.82 -2.21 7.96
C ARG A 37 -2.22 -1.01 7.13
N THR A 38 -3.50 -0.66 7.12
CA THR A 38 -3.95 0.59 6.54
C THR A 38 -3.87 1.72 7.57
N LEU A 39 -3.59 2.93 7.12
CA LEU A 39 -3.68 4.13 7.96
C LEU A 39 -5.12 4.65 7.96
N VAL A 40 -5.95 4.12 8.86
CA VAL A 40 -7.38 4.48 8.97
C VAL A 40 -8.07 4.29 7.61
N ALA A 41 -8.77 5.31 7.11
CA ALA A 41 -9.48 5.33 5.84
C ALA A 41 -8.85 6.33 4.85
N THR A 42 -7.55 6.59 4.98
CA THR A 42 -6.84 7.56 4.13
C THR A 42 -6.32 6.94 2.83
N GLY A 43 -6.44 5.61 2.66
CA GLY A 43 -5.86 4.90 1.52
C GLY A 43 -4.34 4.78 1.56
N ASN A 44 -3.70 4.95 2.73
CA ASN A 44 -2.25 4.74 2.88
C ASN A 44 -1.94 3.41 3.57
N LEU A 45 -0.74 2.87 3.32
CA LEU A 45 -0.30 1.58 3.85
C LEU A 45 0.95 1.72 4.72
N VAL A 46 0.99 0.95 5.79
CA VAL A 46 2.18 0.69 6.60
C VAL A 46 2.51 -0.79 6.47
N PHE A 47 3.75 -1.12 6.14
CA PHE A 47 4.17 -2.50 5.97
C PHE A 47 5.66 -2.66 6.24
N GLU A 48 6.10 -3.91 6.36
CA GLU A 48 7.49 -4.28 6.46
C GLU A 48 7.96 -4.95 5.17
N ALA A 49 9.16 -4.56 4.74
CA ALA A 49 9.86 -5.18 3.62
C ALA A 49 11.33 -5.44 3.98
N ARG A 50 12.00 -6.25 3.14
CA ARG A 50 13.46 -6.37 3.21
C ARG A 50 14.07 -5.01 2.87
N THR A 51 15.10 -4.63 3.61
CA THR A 51 15.88 -3.43 3.34
C THR A 51 16.42 -3.53 1.90
N GLY A 52 16.04 -2.58 1.05
CA GLY A 52 16.33 -2.62 -0.39
C GLY A 52 15.99 -1.30 -1.07
N GLU A 53 16.09 -1.27 -2.39
CA GLU A 53 15.83 -0.09 -3.21
C GLU A 53 14.34 0.31 -3.14
N ILE A 54 14.06 1.49 -2.59
CA ILE A 54 12.70 2.06 -2.45
C ILE A 54 11.99 2.13 -3.80
N SER A 55 12.70 2.48 -4.87
CA SER A 55 12.14 2.57 -6.23
C SER A 55 11.56 1.24 -6.74
N LYS A 56 12.15 0.10 -6.36
CA LYS A 56 11.60 -1.21 -6.71
C LYS A 56 10.33 -1.53 -5.93
N LEU A 57 10.22 -1.06 -4.68
CA LEU A 57 9.01 -1.22 -3.88
C LEU A 57 7.87 -0.36 -4.45
N GLU A 58 8.19 0.88 -4.84
CA GLU A 58 7.25 1.81 -5.50
C GLU A 58 6.71 1.21 -6.81
N GLN A 59 7.58 0.79 -7.73
CA GLN A 59 7.17 0.18 -9.00
C GLN A 59 6.27 -1.05 -8.83
N ARG A 60 6.53 -1.89 -7.81
CA ARG A 60 5.70 -3.07 -7.53
C ARG A 60 4.30 -2.68 -7.06
N LEU A 61 4.18 -1.60 -6.29
CA LEU A 61 2.89 -1.09 -5.82
C LEU A 61 2.10 -0.38 -6.92
N GLU A 62 2.77 0.24 -7.90
CA GLU A 62 2.12 0.93 -9.03
C GLU A 62 1.62 0.00 -10.14
N GLN A 63 2.26 -1.17 -10.32
CA GLN A 63 1.93 -2.12 -11.40
C GLN A 63 0.83 -3.13 -11.04
N THR A 64 0.24 -3.02 -9.86
CA THR A 64 -0.84 -3.90 -9.38
C THR A 64 -2.20 -3.33 -9.75
#